data_AF-A0A654ILX5-F1
#
_entry.id   AF-A0A654ILX5-F1
#
_cell.length_a   1.000
_cell.length_b   1.000
_cell.length_c   1.000
_cell.angle_alpha   90.00
_cell.angle_beta   90.00
_cell.angle_gamma   90.00
#
_symmetry.space_group_name_H-M   'P 1'
#
loop_
_entity.id
_entity.type
_entity.pdbx_description
1 polymer ?
#
loop_
_entity_poly.entity_id
_entity_poly.type
_entity_poly.pdbx_seq_one_letter_code
_entity_poly.pdbx_strand_id
1 'polypeptide(L)'
;MVNNEVGSLPATTAVVSNNQIGKYISPIGATILSNVFSATANGFGKAFYQPREFTVLQDSYAFTFKDKIIDPNDCYAFILGVLNKIYVKYNWSNKSGWNKIKNEYIKLPIKENKIDWTFIKQINAELEAQHIAELEAQHIAELEAYLKVTGLKNFELTDEEQKAIREYDKVAGGGD
;
A
#
# COMPACT_ATOMS: atom_id res chain seq x y z
N MET A 1 -24.29 -13.77 4.40
CA MET A 1 -23.62 -12.91 5.40
C MET A 1 -22.27 -13.55 5.68
N VAL A 2 -21.21 -12.76 5.71
CA VAL A 2 -19.86 -13.26 5.97
C VAL A 2 -19.77 -13.71 7.43
N ASN A 3 -19.20 -14.89 7.69
CA ASN A 3 -18.99 -15.37 9.05
C ASN A 3 -17.88 -14.55 9.73
N ASN A 4 -18.16 -13.95 10.89
CA ASN A 4 -17.23 -13.09 11.63
C ASN A 4 -16.37 -13.89 12.65
N GLU A 5 -16.25 -15.20 12.45
CA GLU A 5 -15.24 -16.03 13.09
C GLU A 5 -13.83 -15.57 12.73
N VAL A 6 -12.91 -15.65 13.70
CA VAL A 6 -11.51 -15.27 13.52
C VAL A 6 -10.84 -16.16 12.47
N GLY A 7 -10.02 -15.57 11.59
CA GLY A 7 -9.27 -16.30 10.58
C GLY A 7 -8.16 -15.45 9.99
N SER A 8 -7.71 -15.80 8.78
CA SER A 8 -6.57 -15.16 8.10
C SER A 8 -6.96 -14.22 6.95
N LEU A 9 -8.23 -14.16 6.55
CA LEU A 9 -8.67 -13.32 5.43
C LEU A 9 -8.85 -11.86 5.90
N PRO A 10 -8.13 -10.88 5.32
CA PRO A 10 -8.34 -9.47 5.60
C PRO A 10 -9.77 -9.04 5.29
N ALA A 11 -10.38 -8.26 6.17
CA ALA A 11 -11.77 -7.84 6.04
C ALA A 11 -11.93 -6.34 6.20
N THR A 12 -12.51 -5.67 5.20
CA THR A 12 -12.69 -4.22 5.21
C THR A 12 -13.86 -3.80 6.10
N THR A 13 -13.67 -2.68 6.80
CA THR A 13 -14.72 -2.03 7.59
C THR A 13 -14.77 -0.51 7.30
N ALA A 14 -15.46 0.28 8.13
CA ALA A 14 -15.44 1.75 8.02
C ALA A 14 -14.17 2.42 8.57
N VAL A 15 -13.10 1.68 8.83
CA VAL A 15 -11.82 2.25 9.28
C VAL A 15 -11.09 2.94 8.13
N VAL A 16 -10.41 4.06 8.43
CA VAL A 16 -9.64 4.82 7.43
C VAL A 16 -8.14 4.52 7.44
N SER A 17 -7.69 3.78 8.45
CA SER A 17 -6.31 3.31 8.62
C SER A 17 -6.13 1.91 8.01
N ASN A 18 -4.88 1.43 7.98
CA ASN A 18 -4.52 0.06 7.59
C ASN A 18 -5.16 -0.41 6.27
N ASN A 19 -5.18 0.48 5.26
CA ASN A 19 -5.82 0.24 3.97
C ASN A 19 -7.26 -0.31 4.09
N GLN A 20 -8.04 0.24 5.03
CA GLN A 20 -9.41 -0.15 5.34
C GLN A 20 -9.58 -1.51 6.05
N ILE A 21 -8.50 -2.25 6.33
CA ILE A 21 -8.58 -3.55 6.99
C ILE A 21 -8.83 -3.36 8.48
N GLY A 22 -10.04 -3.73 8.93
CA GLY A 22 -10.45 -3.62 10.32
C GLY A 22 -10.45 -4.92 11.10
N LYS A 23 -10.48 -6.07 10.41
CA LYS A 23 -10.48 -7.41 11.01
C LYS A 23 -9.84 -8.44 10.10
N TYR A 24 -9.53 -9.60 10.67
CA TYR A 24 -9.22 -10.82 9.95
C TYR A 24 -10.24 -11.89 10.32
N ILE A 25 -10.80 -12.56 9.32
CA ILE A 25 -11.91 -13.51 9.51
C ILE A 25 -11.68 -14.81 8.75
N SER A 26 -12.52 -15.80 9.01
CA SER A 26 -12.52 -17.07 8.27
C SER A 26 -12.87 -16.83 6.80
N PRO A 27 -12.11 -17.40 5.84
CA PRO A 27 -12.45 -17.32 4.42
C PRO A 27 -13.68 -18.19 4.05
N ILE A 28 -14.10 -19.09 4.93
CA ILE A 28 -15.20 -20.02 4.67
C ILE A 28 -16.50 -19.25 4.46
N GLY A 29 -17.05 -19.34 3.25
CA GLY A 29 -18.29 -18.65 2.86
C GLY A 29 -18.13 -17.15 2.62
N ALA A 30 -16.91 -16.62 2.66
CA ALA A 30 -16.62 -15.22 2.33
C ALA A 30 -16.58 -15.02 0.80
N THR A 31 -16.98 -13.84 0.34
CA THR A 31 -16.69 -13.41 -1.04
C THR A 31 -15.28 -12.87 -1.07
N ILE A 32 -14.37 -13.58 -1.74
CA ILE A 32 -12.97 -13.17 -1.89
C ILE A 32 -12.86 -12.24 -3.09
N LEU A 33 -12.26 -11.08 -2.87
CA LEU A 33 -12.02 -10.04 -3.85
C LEU A 33 -10.53 -9.70 -3.84
N SER A 34 -9.99 -9.27 -4.98
CA SER A 34 -8.63 -8.77 -5.12
C SER A 34 -8.53 -7.88 -6.36
N ASN A 35 -7.52 -7.01 -6.42
CA ASN A 35 -7.30 -6.09 -7.52
C ASN A 35 -8.55 -5.23 -7.84
N VAL A 36 -9.12 -4.63 -6.79
CA VAL A 36 -10.30 -3.76 -6.89
C VAL A 36 -10.17 -2.57 -5.93
N PHE A 37 -11.01 -1.57 -6.12
CA PHE A 37 -11.14 -0.47 -5.16
C PHE A 37 -12.12 -0.84 -4.06
N SER A 38 -11.92 -0.27 -2.88
CA SER A 38 -12.87 -0.32 -1.77
C SER A 38 -13.07 1.07 -1.19
N ALA A 39 -14.18 1.29 -0.49
CA ALA A 39 -14.40 2.55 0.21
C ALA A 39 -15.25 2.39 1.46
N THR A 40 -15.13 3.35 2.38
CA THR A 40 -15.99 3.41 3.56
C THR A 40 -17.40 3.81 3.14
N ALA A 41 -18.41 3.15 3.71
CA ALA A 41 -19.82 3.47 3.52
C ALA A 41 -20.41 4.31 4.66
N ASN A 42 -19.74 4.27 5.82
CA ASN A 42 -20.11 4.95 7.05
C ASN A 42 -18.93 5.77 7.57
N GLY A 43 -19.19 6.79 8.38
CA GLY A 43 -18.15 7.67 8.94
C GLY A 43 -17.51 8.60 7.90
N PHE A 44 -16.19 8.75 7.97
CA PHE A 44 -15.42 9.59 7.05
C PHE A 44 -15.23 8.87 5.70
N GLY A 45 -15.70 9.49 4.62
CA GLY A 45 -15.59 8.91 3.28
C GLY A 45 -14.14 8.85 2.80
N LYS A 46 -13.67 7.66 2.45
CA LYS A 46 -12.35 7.46 1.85
C LYS A 46 -12.34 6.22 0.97
N ALA A 47 -11.66 6.31 -0.17
CA ALA A 47 -11.44 5.21 -1.11
C ALA A 47 -10.01 4.66 -0.97
N PHE A 48 -9.89 3.36 -1.22
CA PHE A 48 -8.70 2.53 -1.07
C PHE A 48 -8.59 1.58 -2.26
N TYR A 49 -7.39 1.05 -2.46
CA TYR A 49 -7.11 0.02 -3.45
C TYR A 49 -6.69 -1.25 -2.72
N GLN A 50 -7.24 -2.39 -3.10
CA GLN A 50 -6.98 -3.69 -2.47
C GLN A 50 -6.23 -4.59 -3.46
N PRO A 51 -4.89 -4.58 -3.45
CA PRO A 51 -4.09 -5.39 -4.38
C PRO A 51 -4.09 -6.88 -4.03
N ARG A 52 -4.45 -7.24 -2.79
CA ARG A 52 -4.42 -8.61 -2.26
C ARG A 52 -5.82 -9.10 -1.94
N GLU A 53 -5.95 -10.40 -1.75
CA GLU A 53 -7.20 -11.05 -1.35
C GLU A 53 -7.76 -10.46 -0.05
N PHE A 54 -9.04 -10.11 -0.07
CA PHE A 54 -9.78 -9.58 1.06
C PHE A 54 -11.29 -9.88 0.91
N THR A 55 -12.07 -9.51 1.92
CA THR A 55 -13.54 -9.49 1.82
C THR A 55 -14.14 -8.24 2.46
N VAL A 56 -15.37 -7.93 2.09
CA VAL A 56 -16.14 -6.81 2.67
C VAL A 56 -16.94 -7.32 3.86
N LEU A 57 -16.63 -6.85 5.07
CA LEU A 57 -17.33 -7.30 6.29
C LEU A 57 -18.53 -6.42 6.63
N GLN A 58 -18.31 -5.13 6.89
CA GLN A 58 -19.36 -4.21 7.32
C GLN A 58 -19.01 -2.76 6.93
N ASP A 59 -20.03 -1.91 6.79
CA ASP A 59 -19.90 -0.47 6.57
C ASP A 59 -18.87 -0.05 5.50
N SER A 60 -18.71 -0.89 4.49
CA SER A 60 -17.79 -0.71 3.36
C SER A 60 -18.36 -1.39 2.13
N TYR A 61 -17.79 -1.09 0.97
CA TYR A 61 -18.11 -1.76 -0.29
C TYR A 61 -16.86 -1.79 -1.18
N ALA A 62 -16.89 -2.68 -2.16
CA ALA A 62 -15.87 -2.82 -3.18
C ALA A 62 -16.45 -2.54 -4.57
N PHE A 63 -15.64 -2.01 -5.47
CA PHE A 63 -16.02 -1.70 -6.85
C PHE A 63 -14.81 -1.73 -7.77
N THR A 64 -15.07 -1.94 -9.06
CA THR A 64 -14.04 -1.96 -10.10
C THR A 64 -14.64 -1.47 -11.42
N PHE A 65 -13.80 -1.35 -12.45
CA PHE A 65 -14.24 -0.94 -13.78
C PHE A 65 -15.26 -1.93 -14.37
N LYS A 66 -16.22 -1.37 -15.10
CA LYS A 66 -17.17 -2.14 -15.92
C LYS A 66 -16.44 -2.81 -17.08
N ASP A 67 -15.55 -2.07 -17.73
CA ASP A 67 -14.68 -2.59 -18.76
C ASP A 67 -13.57 -3.43 -18.11
N LYS A 68 -13.48 -4.69 -18.54
CA LYS A 68 -12.57 -5.70 -17.99
C LYS A 68 -11.20 -5.70 -18.65
N ILE A 69 -11.02 -4.89 -19.70
CA ILE A 69 -9.72 -4.73 -20.37
C ILE A 69 -8.74 -3.92 -19.50
N ILE A 70 -9.27 -3.08 -18.60
CA ILE A 70 -8.45 -2.22 -17.73
C ILE A 70 -8.13 -2.97 -16.44
N ASP A 71 -6.83 -3.19 -16.21
CA ASP A 71 -6.33 -3.65 -14.93
C ASP A 71 -6.26 -2.48 -13.94
N PRO A 72 -6.98 -2.52 -12.79
CA PRO A 72 -6.86 -1.50 -11.75
C PRO A 72 -5.44 -1.31 -11.24
N ASN A 73 -4.61 -2.36 -11.24
CA ASN A 73 -3.23 -2.29 -10.78
C ASN A 73 -2.38 -1.32 -11.62
N ASP A 74 -2.69 -1.14 -12.90
CA ASP A 74 -1.94 -0.23 -13.78
C ASP A 74 -2.26 1.25 -13.54
N CYS A 75 -3.29 1.56 -12.73
CA CYS A 75 -3.84 2.92 -12.63
C CYS A 75 -4.36 3.31 -11.25
N TYR A 76 -4.21 2.46 -10.23
CA TYR A 76 -4.90 2.64 -8.95
C TYR A 76 -4.49 3.94 -8.25
N ALA A 77 -3.23 4.35 -8.28
CA ALA A 77 -2.75 5.53 -7.56
C ALA A 77 -3.37 6.81 -8.14
N PHE A 78 -3.39 6.92 -9.48
CA PHE A 78 -4.07 8.01 -10.16
C PHE A 78 -5.56 8.03 -9.85
N ILE A 79 -6.22 6.88 -10.00
CA ILE A 79 -7.68 6.76 -9.82
C ILE A 79 -8.07 7.02 -8.36
N LEU A 80 -7.27 6.57 -7.39
CA LEU A 80 -7.47 6.86 -5.98
C LEU A 80 -7.37 8.35 -5.67
N GLY A 81 -6.44 9.08 -6.31
CA GLY A 81 -6.36 10.53 -6.17
C GLY A 81 -7.65 11.22 -6.63
N VAL A 82 -8.18 10.79 -7.78
CA VAL A 82 -9.45 11.32 -8.33
C VAL A 82 -10.64 10.94 -7.45
N LEU A 83 -10.73 9.69 -7.02
CA LEU A 83 -11.80 9.21 -6.13
C LEU A 83 -11.76 9.99 -4.81
N ASN A 84 -10.63 10.03 -4.13
CA ASN A 84 -10.54 10.66 -2.82
C ASN A 84 -10.87 12.17 -2.86
N LYS A 85 -10.65 12.85 -3.98
CA LYS A 85 -11.15 14.22 -4.20
C LYS A 85 -12.67 14.33 -4.11
N ILE A 86 -13.41 13.33 -4.61
CA ILE A 86 -14.87 13.27 -4.47
C ILE A 86 -15.27 12.87 -3.05
N TYR A 87 -14.55 11.92 -2.43
CA TYR A 87 -14.93 11.37 -1.13
C TYR A 87 -14.80 12.36 0.04
N VAL A 88 -13.99 13.42 -0.09
CA VAL A 88 -13.82 14.49 0.91
C VAL A 88 -15.16 15.10 1.38
N LYS A 89 -16.20 15.10 0.54
CA LYS A 89 -17.51 15.67 0.90
C LYS A 89 -18.36 14.78 1.83
N TYR A 90 -17.96 13.53 2.07
CA TYR A 90 -18.71 12.58 2.88
C TYR A 90 -18.17 12.48 4.31
N ASN A 91 -19.09 12.38 5.26
CA ASN A 91 -18.82 12.32 6.68
C ASN A 91 -20.01 11.67 7.43
N TRP A 92 -19.99 11.69 8.76
CA TRP A 92 -21.06 11.14 9.60
C TRP A 92 -22.46 11.68 9.28
N SER A 93 -22.58 12.97 8.96
CA SER A 93 -23.83 13.62 8.57
C SER A 93 -24.17 13.44 7.09
N ASN A 94 -23.16 13.18 6.25
CA ASN A 94 -23.32 12.95 4.81
C ASN A 94 -22.62 11.64 4.40
N LYS A 95 -23.20 10.49 4.73
CA LYS A 95 -22.58 9.19 4.45
C LYS A 95 -22.50 8.88 2.95
N SER A 96 -21.43 8.19 2.56
CA SER A 96 -21.10 7.68 1.21
C SER A 96 -21.83 6.37 0.89
N GLY A 97 -23.13 6.30 1.18
CA GLY A 97 -23.93 5.11 0.88
C GLY A 97 -24.06 4.84 -0.62
N TRP A 98 -24.22 3.56 -1.00
CA TRP A 98 -24.24 3.09 -2.39
C TRP A 98 -25.19 3.88 -3.32
N ASN A 99 -26.37 4.28 -2.81
CA ASN A 99 -27.35 5.04 -3.58
C ASN A 99 -26.88 6.43 -4.04
N LYS A 100 -25.91 7.04 -3.32
CA LYS A 100 -25.28 8.29 -3.75
C LYS A 100 -24.12 8.02 -4.69
N ILE A 101 -23.23 7.11 -4.27
CA ILE A 101 -21.96 6.84 -4.95
C ILE A 101 -22.15 6.32 -6.37
N LYS A 102 -23.18 5.50 -6.61
CA LYS A 102 -23.49 4.99 -7.95
C LYS A 102 -23.81 6.09 -8.98
N ASN A 103 -24.13 7.29 -8.53
CA ASN A 103 -24.47 8.45 -9.36
C ASN A 103 -23.36 9.53 -9.36
N GLU A 104 -22.22 9.26 -8.71
CA GLU A 104 -21.07 10.17 -8.74
C GLU A 104 -20.30 10.03 -10.07
N TYR A 105 -19.76 11.14 -10.54
CA TYR A 105 -18.96 11.20 -11.75
C TYR A 105 -17.56 11.70 -11.41
N ILE A 106 -16.56 11.04 -11.99
CA ILE A 106 -15.16 11.47 -11.94
C ILE A 106 -14.75 12.03 -13.30
N LYS A 107 -13.86 13.04 -13.27
CA LYS A 107 -13.22 13.55 -14.48
C LYS A 107 -11.92 12.79 -14.70
N LEU A 108 -11.73 12.28 -15.91
CA LEU A 108 -10.52 11.61 -16.34
C LEU A 108 -9.90 12.35 -17.52
N PRO A 109 -8.58 12.24 -17.74
CA PRO A 109 -7.90 12.72 -18.94
C PRO A 109 -8.53 12.15 -20.22
N ILE A 110 -8.73 13.00 -21.22
CA ILE A 110 -9.32 12.64 -22.51
C ILE A 110 -8.37 13.03 -23.63
N LYS A 111 -8.13 12.10 -24.57
CA LYS A 111 -7.40 12.31 -25.82
C LYS A 111 -8.23 11.72 -26.97
N GLU A 112 -8.42 12.50 -28.03
CA GLU A 112 -9.23 12.09 -29.20
C GLU A 112 -10.64 11.58 -28.82
N ASN A 113 -11.32 12.29 -27.91
CA ASN A 113 -12.65 11.95 -27.37
C ASN A 113 -12.74 10.59 -26.64
N LYS A 114 -11.61 10.00 -26.24
CA LYS A 114 -11.53 8.78 -25.44
C LYS A 114 -10.69 9.01 -24.19
N ILE A 115 -10.89 8.19 -23.16
CA ILE A 115 -10.05 8.23 -21.96
C ILE A 115 -8.60 7.94 -22.34
N ASP A 116 -7.69 8.84 -21.95
CA ASP A 116 -6.26 8.68 -22.20
C ASP A 116 -5.64 7.75 -21.15
N TRP A 117 -5.88 6.44 -21.30
CA TRP A 117 -5.34 5.42 -20.42
C TRP A 117 -3.81 5.39 -20.43
N THR A 118 -3.17 5.71 -21.56
CA THR A 118 -1.71 5.79 -21.65
C THR A 118 -1.18 6.84 -20.70
N PHE A 119 -1.75 8.05 -20.73
CA PHE A 119 -1.39 9.11 -19.79
C PHE A 119 -1.66 8.72 -18.34
N ILE A 120 -2.83 8.15 -18.03
CA ILE A 120 -3.18 7.72 -16.67
C ILE A 120 -2.17 6.70 -16.13
N LYS A 121 -1.82 5.68 -16.93
CA LYS A 121 -0.86 4.64 -16.55
C LYS A 121 0.55 5.20 -16.36
N GLN A 122 0.95 6.15 -17.22
CA GLN A 122 2.24 6.82 -17.09
C GLN A 122 2.34 7.58 -15.75
N ILE A 123 1.33 8.40 -15.42
CA ILE A 123 1.31 9.13 -14.14
C ILE A 123 1.28 8.16 -12.97
N ASN A 124 0.55 7.04 -13.07
CA ASN A 124 0.55 6.01 -12.03
C ASN A 124 1.96 5.47 -11.77
N ALA A 125 2.67 5.07 -12.83
CA ALA A 125 4.04 4.55 -12.73
C ALA A 125 5.01 5.60 -12.16
N GLU A 126 4.88 6.86 -12.57
CA GLU A 126 5.70 7.96 -12.04
C GLU A 126 5.45 8.18 -10.53
N LEU A 127 4.19 8.13 -10.09
CA LEU A 127 3.83 8.24 -8.67
C LEU A 127 4.39 7.08 -7.83
N GLU A 128 4.31 5.86 -8.34
CA GLU A 128 4.88 4.69 -7.66
C GLU A 128 6.39 4.78 -7.56
N ALA A 129 7.07 5.13 -8.65
CA ALA A 129 8.52 5.29 -8.66
C ALA A 129 8.98 6.39 -7.69
N GLN A 130 8.28 7.52 -7.65
CA GLN A 130 8.56 8.60 -6.69
C GLN A 130 8.38 8.13 -5.24
N HIS A 131 7.30 7.41 -4.96
CA HIS A 131 7.03 6.92 -3.61
C HIS A 131 8.08 5.90 -3.14
N ILE A 132 8.49 4.97 -4.02
CA ILE A 132 9.55 4.01 -3.72
C ILE A 132 10.87 4.73 -3.43
N ALA A 133 11.26 5.68 -4.29
CA ALA A 133 12.50 6.44 -4.09
C ALA A 133 12.52 7.23 -2.77
N GLU A 134 11.38 7.81 -2.38
CA GLU A 134 11.25 8.51 -1.09
C GLU A 134 11.43 7.55 0.09
N LEU A 135 10.76 6.38 0.06
CA LEU A 135 10.87 5.37 1.11
C LEU A 135 12.28 4.82 1.24
N GLU A 136 12.95 4.54 0.11
CA GLU A 136 14.33 4.07 0.09
C GLU A 136 15.27 5.11 0.71
N ALA A 137 15.13 6.38 0.34
CA ALA A 137 15.94 7.47 0.91
C ALA A 137 15.73 7.61 2.42
N GLN A 138 14.48 7.53 2.89
CA GLN A 138 14.16 7.56 4.32
C GLN A 138 14.79 6.39 5.07
N HIS A 139 14.68 5.18 4.51
CA HIS A 139 15.23 3.98 5.14
C HIS A 139 16.76 3.98 5.19
N ILE A 140 17.42 4.43 4.11
CA ILE A 140 18.87 4.60 4.08
C ILE A 140 19.30 5.61 5.17
N ALA A 141 18.63 6.75 5.27
CA ALA A 141 18.95 7.76 6.27
C ALA A 141 18.79 7.25 7.72
N GLU A 142 17.73 6.46 7.98
CA GLU A 142 17.51 5.83 9.28
C GLU A 142 18.63 4.82 9.63
N LEU A 143 18.98 3.95 8.68
CA LEU A 143 20.05 2.97 8.86
C LEU A 143 21.41 3.65 9.07
N GLU A 144 21.71 4.69 8.30
CA GLU A 144 22.96 5.46 8.46
C GLU A 144 23.04 6.14 9.83
N ALA A 145 21.94 6.70 10.32
CA ALA A 145 21.87 7.29 11.65
C ALA A 145 22.10 6.23 12.74
N TYR A 146 21.47 5.06 12.61
CA TYR A 146 21.64 3.93 13.53
C TYR A 146 23.09 3.44 13.56
N LEU A 147 23.71 3.17 12.40
CA LEU A 147 25.09 2.70 12.30
C LEU A 147 26.07 3.71 12.91
N LYS A 148 25.80 5.01 12.73
CA LYS A 148 26.63 6.08 13.31
C LYS A 148 26.55 6.10 14.84
N VAL A 149 25.34 6.02 15.41
CA VAL A 149 25.15 6.09 16.87
C VAL A 149 25.65 4.83 17.57
N THR A 150 25.53 3.67 16.93
CA THR A 150 26.00 2.38 17.49
C THR A 150 27.49 2.14 17.30
N GLY A 151 28.22 3.05 16.63
CA GLY A 151 29.64 2.85 16.32
C GLY A 151 29.91 1.76 15.27
N LEU A 152 28.85 1.18 14.69
CA LEU A 152 28.92 0.14 13.66
C LEU A 152 29.26 0.69 12.26
N LYS A 153 29.55 1.99 12.15
CA LYS A 153 29.95 2.64 10.88
C LYS A 153 31.44 2.47 10.57
N ASN A 154 32.25 1.92 11.48
CA ASN A 154 33.65 1.66 11.21
C ASN A 154 33.81 0.35 10.44
N PHE A 155 34.13 0.45 9.16
CA PHE A 155 34.45 -0.70 8.29
C PHE A 155 35.96 -0.93 8.14
N GLU A 156 36.78 -0.12 8.82
CA GLU A 156 38.24 -0.23 8.81
C GLU A 156 38.71 -0.84 10.12
N LEU A 157 39.54 -1.89 10.01
CA LEU A 157 40.20 -2.48 11.17
C LEU A 157 41.09 -1.42 11.82
N THR A 158 40.94 -1.23 13.13
CA THR A 158 41.87 -0.40 13.89
C THR A 158 43.27 -1.00 13.85
N ASP A 159 44.29 -0.19 14.12
CA ASP A 159 45.68 -0.67 14.17
C ASP A 159 45.84 -1.86 15.16
N GLU A 160 45.05 -1.85 16.24
CA GLU A 160 44.98 -2.89 17.25
C GLU A 160 44.34 -4.17 16.71
N GLU A 161 43.23 -4.06 15.99
CA GLU A 161 42.55 -5.20 15.35
C GLU A 161 43.42 -5.82 14.25
N GLN A 162 44.07 -4.99 13.42
CA GLN A 162 45.04 -5.46 12.43
C GLN A 162 46.23 -6.17 13.09
N LYS A 163 46.71 -5.66 14.23
CA LYS A 163 47.80 -6.28 14.98
C LYS A 163 47.37 -7.62 15.56
N ALA A 164 46.18 -7.71 16.15
CA ALA A 164 45.62 -8.95 16.69
C ALA A 164 45.50 -10.05 15.62
N ILE A 165 45.04 -9.69 14.41
CA ILE A 165 44.98 -10.62 13.26
C ILE A 165 46.38 -11.10 12.87
N ARG A 166 47.35 -10.17 12.71
CA ARG A 166 48.74 -10.53 12.38
C ARG A 166 49.39 -11.45 13.42
N GLU A 167 49.02 -11.31 14.69
CA GLU A 167 49.51 -12.18 15.76
C GLU A 167 48.82 -13.55 15.74
N TYR A 168 47.52 -13.61 15.47
CA TYR A 168 46.78 -14.87 15.31
C TYR A 168 47.33 -15.73 14.16
N ASP A 169 47.55 -15.13 12.98
CA ASP A 169 48.06 -15.86 11.81
C ASP A 169 49.45 -16.45 12.04
N LYS A 170 50.30 -15.77 12.82
CA LYS A 170 51.63 -16.29 13.20
C LYS A 170 51.54 -17.51 14.13
N VAL A 171 50.50 -17.60 14.94
CA VAL A 171 50.28 -18.72 15.86
C VAL A 171 49.58 -19.88 15.13
N ALA A 172 48.65 -19.59 14.21
CA ALA A 172 47.90 -20.60 13.46
C ALA A 172 48.71 -21.22 12.29
N GLY A 173 49.60 -20.45 11.65
CA GLY A 173 50.45 -20.91 10.55
C GLY A 173 51.79 -21.54 10.98
N GLY A 174 52.04 -21.66 12.29
CA GLY A 174 53.27 -22.25 12.85
C GLY A 174 53.16 -23.74 13.20
N GLY A 175 52.10 -24.42 12.77
CA GLY A 175 51.86 -25.84 12.99
C GLY A 175 52.01 -26.66 11.71
N ASP A 176 53.25 -26.83 11.25
CA ASP A 176 53.71 -27.92 10.37
C ASP A 176 54.97 -28.55 11.00
#